data_AF-A0A2E0RV00-F1
#
_entry.id   AF-A0A2E0RV00-F1
#
_cell.length_a   1.000
_cell.length_b   1.000
_cell.length_c   1.000
_cell.angle_alpha   90.00
_cell.angle_beta   90.00
_cell.angle_gamma   90.00
#
_symmetry.space_group_name_H-M   'P 1'
#
loop_
_entity.id
_entity.type
_entity.pdbx_description
1 polymer ?
#
loop_
_entity_poly.entity_id
_entity_poly.type
_entity_poly.pdbx_seq_one_letter_code
_entity_poly.pdbx_strand_id
1 'polypeptide(L)'
;MTLPGDDGSTLSADERAAARAFVARCEVRLSTFHRIAVGLLSGAGLLVVLPVVARDSVAGVLRSLLIGEIAVSDIALAIGVMAMLAVPVVALWLLFADLTRFYFHANHLGGEGRDVFTPRFTLTSLQLPSDELGADARAQLAARRTDPRIVELLVPANDTSRRRVDRQLQVYSGLDSGHDDATRARGLFELAASTSRPLLDEVAKVEHGMARHVLRLRGLVLRYVKALLALLTTALAVYAGDAIVSGLDPSDGMTVDGGVALAAVVLVWAPVVVLAVTSPVRWIEKLMRDDGAPSTAVADDPDLTYVERVSLRIAAVGWIAAAVAMVVSSTDDATDSQVQTMGLAVLAVSSIAVVVAGFSGRFRSLTRIV
;
A
#
# COMPACT_ATOMS: atom_id res chain seq x y z
N MET A 1 3.58 -27.58 24.06
CA MET A 1 3.86 -26.47 24.98
C MET A 1 2.78 -26.52 26.05
N THR A 2 3.12 -27.02 27.23
CA THR A 2 2.20 -27.12 28.37
C THR A 2 1.81 -25.72 28.82
N LEU A 3 0.52 -25.38 28.67
CA LEU A 3 -0.04 -24.13 29.17
C LEU A 3 0.07 -24.15 30.70
N PRO A 4 0.75 -23.16 31.32
CA PRO A 4 0.76 -23.04 32.77
C PRO A 4 -0.59 -22.51 33.24
N GLY A 5 -1.10 -23.15 34.30
CA GLY A 5 -1.81 -22.48 35.39
C GLY A 5 -3.23 -22.01 35.10
N ASP A 6 -4.18 -22.74 35.69
CA ASP A 6 -5.44 -22.21 36.24
C ASP A 6 -5.14 -21.17 37.34
N ASP A 7 -4.44 -20.08 36.99
CA ASP A 7 -4.22 -18.95 37.88
C ASP A 7 -5.51 -18.13 37.85
N GLY A 8 -6.46 -18.56 38.67
CA GLY A 8 -7.67 -17.84 39.01
C GLY A 8 -7.36 -16.53 39.74
N SER A 9 -6.72 -15.56 39.06
CA SER A 9 -6.76 -14.17 39.47
C SER A 9 -8.20 -13.70 39.25
N THR A 10 -9.06 -13.92 40.25
CA THR A 10 -10.42 -13.43 40.24
C THR A 10 -10.37 -11.92 40.22
N LEU A 11 -10.48 -11.34 39.03
CA LEU A 11 -10.63 -9.89 38.87
C LEU A 11 -11.76 -9.43 39.79
N SER A 12 -11.48 -8.38 40.55
CA SER A 12 -12.51 -7.63 41.26
C SER A 12 -13.55 -7.12 40.27
N ALA A 13 -14.73 -6.74 40.79
CA ALA A 13 -15.79 -6.18 39.95
C ALA A 13 -15.32 -4.93 39.19
N ASP A 14 -14.51 -4.09 39.84
CA ASP A 14 -13.97 -2.85 39.27
C ASP A 14 -12.93 -3.13 38.18
N GLU A 15 -12.01 -4.09 38.39
CA GLU A 15 -11.04 -4.50 37.37
C GLU A 15 -11.73 -5.11 36.14
N ARG A 16 -12.75 -5.94 36.36
CA ARG A 16 -13.56 -6.51 35.28
C ARG A 16 -14.30 -5.42 34.51
N ALA A 17 -14.88 -4.44 35.19
CA ALA A 17 -15.52 -3.29 34.56
C ALA A 17 -14.52 -2.45 33.74
N ALA A 18 -13.31 -2.22 34.26
CA ALA A 18 -12.25 -1.51 33.56
C ALA A 18 -11.81 -2.25 32.29
N ALA A 19 -11.65 -3.57 32.35
CA ALA A 19 -11.30 -4.43 31.22
C ALA A 19 -12.37 -4.38 30.11
N ARG A 20 -13.66 -4.52 30.46
CA ARG A 20 -14.77 -4.37 29.50
C ARG A 20 -14.78 -2.99 28.85
N ALA A 21 -14.62 -1.94 29.66
CA ALA A 21 -14.58 -0.57 29.16
C ALA A 21 -13.41 -0.33 28.20
N PHE A 22 -12.25 -0.96 28.45
CA PHE A 22 -11.11 -0.92 27.54
C PHE A 22 -11.42 -1.58 26.20
N VAL A 23 -11.96 -2.80 26.18
CA VAL A 23 -12.33 -3.50 24.94
C VAL A 23 -13.33 -2.67 24.13
N ALA A 24 -14.38 -2.15 24.76
CA ALA A 24 -15.37 -1.29 24.10
C ALA A 24 -14.75 -0.03 23.49
N ARG A 25 -13.82 0.65 24.18
CA ARG A 25 -13.10 1.81 23.62
C ARG A 25 -12.23 1.42 22.41
N CYS A 26 -11.62 0.24 22.44
CA CYS A 26 -10.82 -0.24 21.32
C CYS A 26 -11.68 -0.55 20.09
N GLU A 27 -12.90 -1.08 20.24
CA GLU A 27 -13.83 -1.25 19.11
C GLU A 27 -14.16 0.09 18.43
N VAL A 28 -14.42 1.14 19.22
CA VAL A 28 -14.66 2.49 18.70
C VAL A 28 -13.44 3.02 17.95
N ARG A 29 -12.23 2.84 18.50
CA ARG A 29 -10.99 3.24 17.82
C ARG A 29 -10.77 2.48 16.52
N LEU A 30 -11.06 1.18 16.50
CA LEU A 30 -10.95 0.35 15.29
C LEU A 30 -11.94 0.81 14.22
N SER A 31 -13.16 1.19 14.60
CA SER A 31 -14.14 1.81 13.69
C SER A 31 -13.58 3.10 13.08
N THR A 32 -12.93 3.95 13.88
CA THR A 32 -12.27 5.16 13.38
C THR A 32 -11.15 4.83 12.39
N PHE A 33 -10.30 3.84 12.67
CA PHE A 33 -9.26 3.41 11.73
C PHE A 33 -9.84 2.88 10.41
N HIS A 34 -10.92 2.12 10.49
CA HIS A 34 -11.64 1.68 9.31
C HIS A 34 -12.15 2.86 8.47
N ARG A 35 -12.76 3.87 9.10
CA ARG A 35 -13.22 5.08 8.41
C ARG A 35 -12.08 5.85 7.74
N ILE A 36 -10.91 5.94 8.38
CA ILE A 36 -9.72 6.55 7.78
C ILE A 36 -9.29 5.76 6.55
N ALA A 37 -9.19 4.43 6.66
CA ALA A 37 -8.82 3.57 5.54
C ALA A 37 -9.82 3.66 4.36
N VAL A 38 -11.12 3.72 4.65
CA VAL A 38 -12.17 3.96 3.64
C VAL A 38 -12.04 5.34 3.01
N GLY A 39 -11.79 6.39 3.79
CA GLY A 39 -11.55 7.74 3.27
C GLY A 39 -10.36 7.79 2.32
N LEU A 40 -9.27 7.10 2.64
CA LEU A 40 -8.11 6.94 1.75
C LEU A 40 -8.47 6.16 0.48
N LEU A 41 -9.30 5.12 0.57
CA LEU A 41 -9.74 4.35 -0.60
C LEU A 41 -10.62 5.21 -1.52
N SER A 42 -11.53 6.01 -0.97
CA SER A 42 -12.34 6.97 -1.73
C SER A 42 -11.45 8.01 -2.42
N GLY A 43 -10.44 8.53 -1.72
CA GLY A 43 -9.43 9.43 -2.29
C GLY A 43 -8.56 8.75 -3.35
N ALA A 44 -8.25 7.46 -3.20
CA ALA A 44 -7.53 6.68 -4.22
C ALA A 44 -8.33 6.55 -5.52
N GLY A 45 -9.66 6.66 -5.48
CA GLY A 45 -10.48 6.81 -6.68
C GLY A 45 -10.04 8.01 -7.53
N LEU A 46 -9.67 9.14 -6.92
CA LEU A 46 -9.13 10.30 -7.63
C LEU A 46 -7.78 9.98 -8.30
N LEU A 47 -6.95 9.15 -7.65
CA LEU A 47 -5.67 8.69 -8.22
C LEU A 47 -5.87 7.84 -9.47
N VAL A 48 -7.00 7.14 -9.58
CA VAL A 48 -7.35 6.30 -10.74
C VAL A 48 -7.97 7.11 -11.87
N VAL A 49 -8.70 8.19 -11.55
CA VAL A 49 -9.35 9.05 -12.56
C VAL A 49 -8.32 9.81 -13.39
N LEU A 50 -7.25 10.31 -12.77
CA LEU A 50 -6.29 11.18 -13.46
C LEU A 50 -5.60 10.50 -14.66
N PRO A 51 -5.14 9.24 -14.58
CA PRO A 51 -4.63 8.50 -15.73
C PRO A 51 -5.66 8.33 -16.87
N VAL A 52 -6.94 8.21 -16.55
CA VAL A 52 -8.01 8.12 -17.56
C VAL A 52 -8.16 9.47 -18.28
N VAL A 53 -8.07 10.58 -17.55
CA VAL A 53 -8.12 11.93 -18.13
C VAL A 53 -6.89 12.19 -19.01
N ALA A 54 -5.71 11.76 -18.57
CA ALA A 54 -4.46 11.94 -19.31
C ALA A 54 -4.22 10.87 -20.40
N ARG A 55 -5.21 9.99 -20.67
CA ARG A 55 -5.05 8.86 -21.61
C ARG A 55 -4.62 9.33 -23.00
N ASP A 56 -5.28 10.35 -23.53
CA ASP A 56 -5.05 10.82 -24.89
C ASP A 56 -3.68 11.51 -24.98
N SER A 57 -3.30 12.27 -23.96
CA SER A 57 -1.97 12.87 -23.81
C SER A 57 -0.86 11.81 -23.81
N VAL A 58 -1.02 10.74 -23.03
CA VAL A 58 -0.05 9.62 -23.00
C VAL A 58 0.02 8.92 -24.36
N ALA A 59 -1.13 8.65 -24.97
CA ALA A 59 -1.19 7.98 -26.26
C ALA A 59 -0.58 8.83 -27.38
N GLY A 60 -0.77 10.17 -27.35
CA GLY A 60 -0.17 11.11 -28.28
C GLY A 60 1.35 11.10 -28.20
N VAL A 61 1.90 11.24 -26.99
CA VAL A 61 3.36 11.24 -26.77
C VAL A 61 4.00 9.91 -27.15
N LEU A 62 3.41 8.78 -26.76
CA LEU A 62 3.96 7.47 -27.13
C LEU A 62 3.84 7.21 -28.64
N ARG A 63 2.76 7.68 -29.27
CA ARG A 63 2.57 7.51 -30.71
C ARG A 63 3.64 8.28 -31.49
N SER A 64 3.88 9.55 -31.17
CA SER A 64 4.86 10.37 -31.91
C SER A 64 6.28 9.80 -31.83
N LEU A 65 6.62 9.10 -30.75
CA LEU A 65 7.91 8.40 -30.59
C LEU A 65 8.00 7.06 -31.36
N LEU A 66 6.89 6.52 -31.84
CA LEU A 66 6.82 5.18 -32.44
C LEU A 66 6.39 5.20 -33.92
N ILE A 67 6.15 6.38 -34.49
CA ILE A 67 5.81 6.58 -35.90
C ILE A 67 7.04 7.13 -36.64
N GLY A 68 7.25 6.69 -37.88
CA GLY A 68 8.35 7.12 -38.73
C GLY A 68 9.62 6.27 -38.60
N GLU A 69 10.76 6.84 -38.98
CA GLU A 69 12.07 6.22 -38.78
C GLU A 69 12.47 6.37 -37.31
N ILE A 70 12.60 5.23 -36.61
CA ILE A 70 12.88 5.21 -35.17
C ILE A 70 14.38 5.40 -34.94
N ALA A 71 14.76 6.57 -34.41
CA ALA A 71 16.12 6.85 -33.99
C ALA A 71 16.42 6.34 -32.58
N VAL A 72 17.69 6.29 -32.21
CA VAL A 72 18.13 5.90 -30.86
C VAL A 72 17.58 6.86 -29.80
N SER A 73 17.46 8.15 -30.12
CA SER A 73 16.85 9.15 -29.24
C SER A 73 15.38 8.83 -28.94
N ASP A 74 14.63 8.33 -29.92
CA ASP A 74 13.19 8.03 -29.75
C ASP A 74 12.99 6.83 -28.84
N ILE A 75 13.81 5.79 -29.00
CA ILE A 75 13.80 4.61 -28.11
C ILE A 75 14.16 5.03 -26.69
N ALA A 76 15.20 5.86 -26.52
CA ALA A 76 15.61 6.34 -25.21
C ALA A 76 14.52 7.22 -24.56
N LEU A 77 13.85 8.08 -25.32
CA LEU A 77 12.70 8.85 -24.85
C LEU A 77 11.51 7.97 -24.48
N ALA A 78 11.20 6.95 -25.29
CA ALA A 78 10.13 6.01 -24.98
C ALA A 78 10.39 5.29 -23.66
N ILE A 79 11.64 4.84 -23.40
CA ILE A 79 12.05 4.29 -22.11
C ILE A 79 11.88 5.33 -20.99
N GLY A 80 12.28 6.58 -21.23
CA GLY A 80 12.12 7.71 -20.31
C GLY A 80 10.66 7.95 -19.90
N VAL A 81 9.77 8.04 -20.89
CA VAL A 81 8.33 8.24 -20.70
C VAL A 81 7.70 7.03 -20.00
N MET A 82 8.08 5.80 -20.37
CA MET A 82 7.58 4.60 -19.71
C MET A 82 8.02 4.51 -18.24
N ALA A 83 9.28 4.88 -17.95
CA ALA A 83 9.75 5.00 -16.57
C ALA A 83 8.97 6.08 -15.80
N MET A 84 8.70 7.22 -16.44
CA MET A 84 7.89 8.29 -15.88
C MET A 84 6.49 7.84 -15.48
N LEU A 85 5.80 7.10 -16.35
CA LEU A 85 4.48 6.54 -16.08
C LEU A 85 4.52 5.39 -15.07
N ALA A 86 5.60 4.62 -15.02
CA ALA A 86 5.74 3.50 -14.11
C ALA A 86 5.81 3.93 -12.64
N VAL A 87 6.39 5.09 -12.31
CA VAL A 87 6.49 5.57 -10.91
C VAL A 87 5.13 5.66 -10.21
N PRO A 88 4.14 6.44 -10.69
CA PRO A 88 2.85 6.52 -10.03
C PRO A 88 2.06 5.20 -10.08
N VAL A 89 2.17 4.42 -11.15
CA VAL A 89 1.51 3.10 -11.26
C VAL A 89 2.02 2.15 -10.18
N VAL A 90 3.34 2.06 -10.01
CA VAL A 90 3.95 1.21 -8.98
C VAL A 90 3.63 1.73 -7.58
N ALA A 91 3.67 3.05 -7.36
CA ALA A 91 3.29 3.63 -6.07
C ALA A 91 1.83 3.30 -5.69
N LEU A 92 0.91 3.39 -6.65
CA LEU A 92 -0.50 3.03 -6.47
C LEU A 92 -0.69 1.52 -6.24
N TRP A 93 0.01 0.69 -7.00
CA TRP A 93 0.02 -0.76 -6.78
C TRP A 93 0.45 -1.13 -5.35
N LEU A 94 1.53 -0.50 -4.86
CA LEU A 94 2.03 -0.73 -3.51
C LEU A 94 1.09 -0.20 -2.43
N LEU A 95 0.32 0.86 -2.71
CA LEU A 95 -0.75 1.32 -1.84
C LEU A 95 -1.89 0.29 -1.75
N PHE A 96 -2.35 -0.26 -2.88
CA PHE A 96 -3.38 -1.30 -2.86
C PHE A 96 -2.92 -2.56 -2.15
N ALA A 97 -1.67 -2.99 -2.39
CA ALA A 97 -1.09 -4.13 -1.69
C ALA A 97 -1.06 -3.91 -0.18
N ASP A 98 -0.75 -2.70 0.29
CA ASP A 98 -0.80 -2.35 1.72
C ASP A 98 -2.21 -2.28 2.26
N LEU A 99 -3.17 -1.78 1.50
CA LEU A 99 -4.58 -1.76 1.91
C LEU A 99 -5.09 -3.19 2.09
N THR A 100 -4.76 -4.11 1.18
CA THR A 100 -5.06 -5.53 1.34
C THR A 100 -4.41 -6.09 2.60
N ARG A 101 -3.11 -5.81 2.83
CA ARG A 101 -2.41 -6.25 4.05
C ARG A 101 -2.93 -5.55 5.32
N PHE A 102 -3.53 -4.39 5.23
CA PHE A 102 -4.16 -3.71 6.37
C PHE A 102 -5.41 -4.47 6.81
N TYR A 103 -6.23 -4.91 5.87
CA TYR A 103 -7.45 -5.67 6.13
C TYR A 103 -7.23 -7.15 6.40
N PHE A 104 -6.18 -7.75 5.85
CA PHE A 104 -5.90 -9.17 6.01
C PHE A 104 -4.61 -9.42 6.78
N HIS A 105 -4.66 -10.38 7.71
CA HIS A 105 -3.48 -10.83 8.43
C HIS A 105 -3.51 -12.34 8.64
N ALA A 106 -2.32 -12.93 8.82
CA ALA A 106 -2.21 -14.32 9.19
C ALA A 106 -2.77 -14.52 10.60
N ASN A 107 -3.75 -15.40 10.71
CA ASN A 107 -4.21 -16.02 11.94
C ASN A 107 -3.56 -17.39 12.05
N HIS A 108 -3.22 -17.77 13.27
CA HIS A 108 -2.62 -19.05 13.55
C HIS A 108 -3.70 -20.00 14.07
N LEU A 109 -3.95 -21.07 13.33
CA LEU A 109 -4.76 -22.19 13.82
C LEU A 109 -3.79 -23.18 14.45
N GLY A 110 -3.70 -23.17 15.77
CA GLY A 110 -2.90 -24.13 16.51
C GLY A 110 -3.58 -25.50 16.52
N GLY A 111 -2.88 -26.52 16.02
CA GLY A 111 -3.27 -27.93 16.10
C GLY A 111 -2.04 -28.81 16.28
N GLU A 112 -2.20 -30.00 16.88
CA GLU A 112 -1.11 -30.93 17.17
C GLU A 112 -0.29 -31.26 15.89
N GLY A 113 0.87 -30.62 15.74
CA GLY A 113 1.88 -30.97 14.74
C GLY A 113 1.82 -30.24 13.39
N ARG A 114 0.91 -29.29 13.15
CA ARG A 114 0.92 -28.46 11.91
C ARG A 114 0.54 -27.02 12.19
N ASP A 115 1.47 -26.10 11.92
CA ASP A 115 1.24 -24.66 11.94
C ASP A 115 0.52 -24.24 10.67
N VAL A 116 -0.81 -24.11 10.71
CA VAL A 116 -1.60 -23.65 9.56
C VAL A 116 -1.98 -22.19 9.75
N PHE A 117 -1.56 -21.35 8.80
CA PHE A 117 -1.89 -19.93 8.79
C PHE A 117 -3.07 -19.66 7.87
N THR A 118 -4.08 -18.96 8.40
CA THR A 118 -5.28 -18.58 7.64
C THR A 118 -5.40 -17.08 7.51
N PRO A 119 -5.92 -16.54 6.39
CA PRO A 119 -6.18 -15.12 6.27
C PRO A 119 -7.37 -14.73 7.15
N ARG A 120 -7.13 -13.82 8.09
CA ARG A 120 -8.15 -13.23 8.96
C ARG A 120 -8.38 -11.78 8.61
N PHE A 121 -9.65 -11.40 8.60
CA PHE A 121 -10.05 -10.01 8.42
C PHE A 121 -9.86 -9.22 9.71
N THR A 122 -9.33 -8.00 9.59
CA THR A 122 -8.98 -7.09 10.69
C THR A 122 -10.15 -6.69 11.57
N LEU A 123 -11.36 -6.55 11.02
CA LEU A 123 -12.58 -6.35 11.82
C LEU A 123 -13.08 -7.71 12.28
N THR A 124 -12.48 -8.21 13.35
CA THR A 124 -12.71 -9.57 13.80
C THR A 124 -13.99 -9.67 14.60
N SER A 125 -14.73 -10.77 14.46
CA SER A 125 -15.89 -11.02 15.32
C SER A 125 -15.44 -11.33 16.75
N LEU A 126 -16.15 -10.78 17.72
CA LEU A 126 -15.93 -11.00 19.14
C LEU A 126 -16.97 -11.98 19.67
N GLN A 127 -16.52 -12.95 20.46
CA GLN A 127 -17.40 -13.75 21.27
C GLN A 127 -17.42 -13.20 22.69
N LEU A 128 -18.54 -13.40 23.39
CA LEU A 128 -18.61 -13.12 24.82
C LEU A 128 -17.50 -13.93 25.54
N PRO A 129 -16.68 -13.28 26.40
CA PRO A 129 -15.63 -13.98 27.12
C PRO A 129 -16.18 -15.10 28.00
N SER A 130 -15.40 -16.18 28.15
CA SER A 130 -15.85 -17.43 28.79
C SER A 130 -16.12 -17.29 30.28
N ASP A 131 -15.46 -16.35 30.95
CA ASP A 131 -15.47 -16.07 32.39
C ASP A 131 -16.45 -14.96 32.80
N GLU A 132 -17.21 -14.41 31.84
CA GLU A 132 -18.14 -13.29 32.08
C GLU A 132 -19.52 -13.71 32.60
N LEU A 133 -19.90 -14.96 32.36
CA LEU A 133 -21.19 -15.51 32.77
C LEU A 133 -21.02 -16.50 33.93
N GLY A 134 -22.03 -16.54 34.80
CA GLY A 134 -22.20 -17.65 35.75
C GLY A 134 -22.43 -18.98 35.02
N ALA A 135 -22.24 -20.10 35.72
CA ALA A 135 -22.31 -21.44 35.13
C ALA A 135 -23.64 -21.70 34.38
N ASP A 136 -24.78 -21.33 34.98
CA ASP A 136 -26.10 -21.54 34.39
C ASP A 136 -26.29 -20.73 33.10
N ALA A 137 -25.95 -19.43 33.13
CA ALA A 137 -26.06 -18.56 31.96
C ALA A 137 -25.10 -19.00 30.84
N ARG A 138 -23.89 -19.48 31.19
CA ARG A 138 -22.94 -20.05 30.24
C ARG A 138 -23.50 -21.31 29.58
N ALA A 139 -24.10 -22.22 30.36
CA ALA A 139 -24.73 -23.43 29.83
C ALA A 139 -25.91 -23.11 28.92
N GLN A 140 -26.75 -22.13 29.29
CA GLN A 140 -27.84 -21.65 28.44
C GLN A 140 -27.32 -21.04 27.13
N LEU A 141 -26.28 -20.20 27.18
CA LEU A 141 -25.67 -19.63 25.97
C LEU A 141 -25.06 -20.72 25.08
N ALA A 142 -24.39 -21.71 25.66
CA ALA A 142 -23.83 -22.84 24.93
C ALA A 142 -24.93 -23.64 24.21
N ALA A 143 -26.05 -23.92 24.88
CA ALA A 143 -27.20 -24.60 24.28
C ALA A 143 -27.83 -23.78 23.14
N ARG A 144 -27.89 -22.44 23.28
CA ARG A 144 -28.40 -21.55 22.21
C ARG A 144 -27.45 -21.46 21.02
N ARG A 145 -26.13 -21.54 21.23
CA ARG A 145 -25.13 -21.55 20.14
C ARG A 145 -25.22 -22.81 19.27
N THR A 146 -25.83 -23.89 19.76
CA THR A 146 -26.07 -25.13 19.01
C THR A 146 -27.53 -25.32 18.58
N ASP A 147 -28.43 -24.36 18.86
CA ASP A 147 -29.82 -24.39 18.37
C ASP A 147 -29.79 -24.32 16.83
N PRO A 148 -30.40 -25.29 16.10
CA PRO A 148 -30.38 -25.32 14.64
C PRO A 148 -30.81 -23.99 13.99
N ARG A 149 -31.76 -23.27 14.59
CA ARG A 149 -32.25 -21.98 14.06
C ARG A 149 -31.21 -20.87 14.15
N ILE A 150 -30.31 -20.93 15.13
CA ILE A 150 -29.21 -19.97 15.29
C ILE A 150 -28.04 -20.37 14.40
N VAL A 151 -27.73 -21.67 14.35
CA VAL A 151 -26.69 -22.23 13.48
C VAL A 151 -26.98 -21.93 12.02
N GLU A 152 -28.24 -21.97 11.59
CA GLU A 152 -28.66 -21.71 10.22
C GLU A 152 -28.30 -20.31 9.71
N LEU A 153 -28.11 -19.32 10.62
CA LEU A 153 -27.63 -17.97 10.26
C LEU A 153 -26.21 -17.99 9.68
N LEU A 154 -25.39 -18.96 10.08
CA LEU A 154 -24.01 -19.11 9.65
C LEU A 154 -23.83 -20.28 8.67
N VAL A 155 -24.58 -21.36 8.86
CA VAL A 155 -24.60 -22.56 8.03
C VAL A 155 -26.02 -22.81 7.52
N PRO A 156 -26.42 -22.19 6.39
CA PRO A 156 -27.76 -22.36 5.84
C PRO A 156 -28.10 -23.83 5.57
N ALA A 157 -29.35 -24.25 5.81
CA ALA A 157 -29.76 -25.65 5.78
C ALA A 157 -29.76 -26.31 4.38
N ASN A 158 -29.40 -25.57 3.33
CA ASN A 158 -29.35 -26.12 1.97
C ASN A 158 -28.00 -26.80 1.67
N ASP A 159 -28.06 -27.91 0.92
CA ASP A 159 -26.89 -28.74 0.65
C ASP A 159 -25.80 -28.03 -0.15
N THR A 160 -26.15 -27.01 -0.94
CA THR A 160 -25.19 -26.22 -1.71
C THR A 160 -24.32 -25.37 -0.79
N SER A 161 -24.93 -24.70 0.20
CA SER A 161 -24.23 -23.93 1.23
C SER A 161 -23.38 -24.83 2.12
N ARG A 162 -23.90 -25.97 2.58
CA ARG A 162 -23.14 -26.94 3.37
C ARG A 162 -21.90 -27.44 2.62
N ARG A 163 -22.04 -27.87 1.36
CA ARG A 163 -20.92 -28.30 0.52
C ARG A 163 -19.87 -27.20 0.30
N ARG A 164 -20.30 -25.94 0.19
CA ARG A 164 -19.38 -24.79 0.09
C ARG A 164 -18.59 -24.60 1.38
N VAL A 165 -19.25 -24.70 2.53
CA VAL A 165 -18.62 -24.61 3.86
C VAL A 165 -17.65 -25.76 4.06
N ASP A 166 -18.05 -26.99 3.74
CA ASP A 166 -17.18 -28.18 3.84
C ASP A 166 -15.91 -28.02 3.01
N ARG A 167 -16.05 -27.57 1.76
CA ARG A 167 -14.90 -27.25 0.90
C ARG A 167 -14.00 -26.18 1.52
N GLN A 168 -14.58 -25.14 2.11
CA GLN A 168 -13.82 -24.06 2.74
C GLN A 168 -13.04 -24.55 3.96
N LEU A 169 -13.65 -25.36 4.83
CA LEU A 169 -13.00 -25.92 6.02
C LEU A 169 -11.91 -26.92 5.65
N GLN A 170 -12.13 -27.75 4.63
CA GLN A 170 -11.15 -28.73 4.14
C GLN A 170 -9.85 -28.11 3.61
N VAL A 171 -9.92 -26.90 3.05
CA VAL A 171 -8.72 -26.17 2.56
C VAL A 171 -7.77 -25.83 3.71
N TYR A 172 -8.32 -25.49 4.87
CA TYR A 172 -7.55 -25.12 6.04
C TYR A 172 -7.45 -26.33 6.98
N SER A 173 -6.56 -27.25 6.61
CA SER A 173 -6.30 -28.50 7.35
C SER A 173 -6.19 -28.25 8.86
N GLY A 174 -6.93 -29.00 9.67
CA GLY A 174 -6.97 -28.86 11.14
C GLY A 174 -8.30 -28.33 11.69
N LEU A 175 -9.22 -27.91 10.83
CA LEU A 175 -10.60 -27.59 11.22
C LEU A 175 -11.51 -28.79 10.98
N ASP A 176 -12.28 -29.17 12.00
CA ASP A 176 -13.21 -30.29 11.89
C ASP A 176 -14.37 -29.92 10.95
N SER A 177 -14.41 -30.55 9.78
CA SER A 177 -15.60 -30.54 8.90
C SER A 177 -16.51 -31.68 9.34
N GLY A 178 -17.12 -31.54 10.53
CA GLY A 178 -18.05 -32.52 11.07
C GLY A 178 -19.28 -32.72 10.18
N HIS A 179 -20.01 -33.82 10.41
CA HIS A 179 -21.19 -34.16 9.62
C HIS A 179 -22.40 -33.26 9.95
N ASP A 180 -22.40 -32.62 11.13
CA ASP A 180 -23.48 -31.75 11.58
C ASP A 180 -23.19 -30.25 11.36
N ASP A 181 -24.26 -29.44 11.38
CA ASP A 181 -24.14 -28.01 11.11
C ASP A 181 -23.52 -27.24 12.29
N ALA A 182 -23.62 -27.77 13.51
CA ALA A 182 -23.00 -27.17 14.69
C ALA A 182 -21.47 -27.21 14.62
N THR A 183 -20.90 -28.32 14.14
CA THR A 183 -19.45 -28.45 13.93
C THR A 183 -18.98 -27.56 12.80
N ARG A 184 -19.72 -27.50 11.68
CA ARG A 184 -19.46 -26.54 10.59
C ARG A 184 -19.43 -25.10 11.10
N ALA A 185 -20.40 -24.71 11.92
CA ALA A 185 -20.48 -23.38 12.50
C ALA A 185 -19.28 -23.08 13.41
N ARG A 186 -18.85 -24.06 14.23
CA ARG A 186 -17.65 -23.94 15.06
C ARG A 186 -16.38 -23.74 14.21
N GLY A 187 -16.20 -24.52 13.16
CA GLY A 187 -15.08 -24.37 12.22
C GLY A 187 -15.05 -22.98 11.55
N LEU A 188 -16.23 -22.43 11.20
CA LEU A 188 -16.33 -21.07 10.65
C LEU A 188 -15.97 -19.98 11.69
N PHE A 189 -16.35 -20.16 12.96
CA PHE A 189 -15.91 -19.28 14.05
C PHE A 189 -14.39 -19.35 14.26
N GLU A 190 -13.79 -20.53 14.17
CA GLU A 190 -12.34 -20.72 14.24
C GLU A 190 -11.62 -20.06 13.06
N LEU A 191 -12.15 -20.15 11.83
CA LEU A 191 -11.65 -19.41 10.67
C LEU A 191 -11.71 -17.88 10.87
N ALA A 192 -12.78 -17.39 11.49
CA ALA A 192 -12.89 -15.98 11.87
C ALA A 192 -11.96 -15.59 13.05
N ALA A 193 -11.26 -16.58 13.64
CA ALA A 193 -10.55 -16.50 14.91
C ALA A 193 -11.39 -15.83 16.01
N SER A 194 -12.63 -16.29 16.08
CA SER A 194 -13.65 -15.85 17.01
C SER A 194 -13.96 -17.03 17.92
N THR A 195 -13.02 -17.30 18.82
CA THR A 195 -13.10 -18.37 19.82
C THR A 195 -13.50 -17.77 21.15
N SER A 196 -14.15 -18.54 22.01
CA SER A 196 -14.39 -18.12 23.40
C SER A 196 -13.06 -18.10 24.15
N ARG A 197 -12.75 -16.98 24.82
CA ARG A 197 -11.53 -16.79 25.62
C ARG A 197 -11.89 -16.06 26.93
N PRO A 198 -11.06 -16.16 27.98
CA PRO A 198 -11.18 -15.31 29.16
C PRO A 198 -11.11 -13.82 28.81
N LEU A 199 -11.67 -12.94 29.66
CA LEU A 199 -11.73 -11.50 29.41
C LEU A 199 -10.33 -10.89 29.25
N LEU A 200 -9.36 -11.28 30.08
CA LEU A 200 -7.99 -10.76 30.00
C LEU A 200 -7.29 -11.16 28.71
N ASP A 201 -7.54 -12.36 28.20
CA ASP A 201 -7.00 -12.80 26.92
C ASP A 201 -7.59 -11.99 25.76
N GLU A 202 -8.88 -11.64 25.82
CA GLU A 202 -9.50 -10.73 24.85
C GLU A 202 -8.93 -9.31 24.96
N VAL A 203 -8.70 -8.79 26.17
CA VAL A 203 -8.02 -7.50 26.39
C VAL A 203 -6.63 -7.50 25.74
N ALA A 204 -5.79 -8.48 26.06
CA ALA A 204 -4.43 -8.58 25.54
C ALA A 204 -4.42 -8.72 24.01
N LYS A 205 -5.30 -9.56 23.45
CA LYS A 205 -5.48 -9.72 22.01
C LYS A 205 -5.87 -8.40 21.34
N VAL A 206 -6.84 -7.67 21.89
CA VAL A 206 -7.32 -6.40 21.33
C VAL A 206 -6.25 -5.32 21.44
N GLU A 207 -5.49 -5.27 22.53
CA GLU A 207 -4.36 -4.35 22.71
C GLU A 207 -3.27 -4.55 21.64
N HIS A 208 -2.81 -5.79 21.45
CA HIS A 208 -1.82 -6.11 20.41
C HIS A 208 -2.38 -5.86 19.00
N GLY A 209 -3.66 -6.17 18.77
CA GLY A 209 -4.35 -5.86 17.53
C GLY A 209 -4.38 -4.35 17.25
N MET A 210 -4.70 -3.55 18.26
CA MET A 210 -4.74 -2.09 18.16
C MET A 210 -3.38 -1.51 17.78
N ALA A 211 -2.31 -1.93 18.47
CA ALA A 211 -0.94 -1.51 18.16
C ALA A 211 -0.56 -1.85 16.71
N ARG A 212 -0.87 -3.08 16.27
CA ARG A 212 -0.66 -3.51 14.88
C ARG A 212 -1.41 -2.65 13.88
N HIS A 213 -2.68 -2.34 14.13
CA HIS A 213 -3.49 -1.52 13.22
C HIS A 213 -2.96 -0.09 13.13
N VAL A 214 -2.54 0.52 14.25
CA VAL A 214 -1.93 1.86 14.25
C VAL A 214 -0.64 1.88 13.41
N LEU A 215 0.25 0.91 13.61
CA LEU A 215 1.51 0.84 12.88
C LEU A 215 1.30 0.68 11.36
N ARG A 216 0.35 -0.18 10.97
CA ARG A 216 0.00 -0.37 9.56
C ARG A 216 -0.68 0.86 8.96
N LEU A 217 -1.58 1.50 9.71
CA LEU A 217 -2.27 2.71 9.27
C LEU A 217 -1.28 3.86 9.03
N ARG A 218 -0.28 4.02 9.91
CA ARG A 218 0.82 4.99 9.73
C ARG A 218 1.52 4.78 8.38
N GLY A 219 1.93 3.55 8.07
CA GLY A 219 2.57 3.22 6.80
C GLY A 219 1.66 3.49 5.60
N LEU A 220 0.39 3.09 5.69
CA LEU A 220 -0.63 3.27 4.66
C LEU A 220 -0.85 4.75 4.32
N VAL A 221 -1.04 5.61 5.34
CA VAL A 221 -1.25 7.05 5.18
C VAL A 221 -0.04 7.68 4.48
N LEU A 222 1.17 7.35 4.93
CA LEU A 222 2.38 7.90 4.33
C LEU A 222 2.53 7.48 2.87
N ARG A 223 2.24 6.20 2.57
CA ARG A 223 2.31 5.66 1.22
C ARG A 223 1.28 6.31 0.29
N TYR A 224 0.08 6.57 0.78
CA TYR A 224 -0.96 7.29 0.05
C TYR A 224 -0.48 8.69 -0.36
N VAL A 225 0.09 9.45 0.57
CA VAL A 225 0.61 10.81 0.29
C VAL A 225 1.73 10.75 -0.76
N LYS A 226 2.64 9.78 -0.65
CA LYS A 226 3.72 9.59 -1.64
C LYS A 226 3.19 9.25 -3.03
N ALA A 227 2.22 8.35 -3.13
CA ALA A 227 1.60 7.98 -4.39
C ALA A 227 0.87 9.18 -5.03
N LEU A 228 0.16 9.97 -4.22
CA LEU A 228 -0.51 11.19 -4.67
C LEU A 228 0.49 12.22 -5.22
N LEU A 229 1.57 12.51 -4.48
CA LEU A 229 2.59 13.45 -4.93
C LEU A 229 3.28 12.97 -6.22
N ALA A 230 3.63 11.67 -6.31
CA ALA A 230 4.19 11.08 -7.52
C ALA A 230 3.25 11.21 -8.73
N LEU A 231 1.95 10.95 -8.53
CA LEU A 231 0.95 11.07 -9.57
C LEU A 231 0.80 12.51 -10.05
N LEU A 232 0.69 13.48 -9.14
CA LEU A 232 0.55 14.90 -9.48
C LEU A 232 1.76 15.42 -10.25
N THR A 233 2.98 15.10 -9.79
CA THR A 233 4.21 15.48 -10.51
C THR A 233 4.27 14.87 -11.90
N THR A 234 3.88 13.60 -12.04
CA THR A 234 3.88 12.90 -13.33
C THR A 234 2.80 13.44 -14.26
N ALA A 235 1.62 13.77 -13.75
CA ALA A 235 0.55 14.38 -14.52
C ALA A 235 0.99 15.70 -15.19
N LEU A 236 1.65 16.57 -14.43
CA LEU A 236 2.18 17.82 -14.96
C LEU A 236 3.21 17.57 -16.08
N ALA A 237 4.08 16.58 -15.91
CA ALA A 237 5.05 16.22 -16.94
C ALA A 237 4.38 15.60 -18.19
N VAL A 238 3.34 14.79 -18.02
CA VAL A 238 2.55 14.24 -19.14
C VAL A 238 1.87 15.36 -19.92
N TYR A 239 1.23 16.33 -19.25
CA TYR A 239 0.61 17.48 -19.94
C TYR A 239 1.64 18.39 -20.61
N ALA A 240 2.84 18.55 -20.02
CA ALA A 240 3.94 19.26 -20.68
C ALA A 240 4.41 18.51 -21.94
N GLY A 241 4.52 17.18 -21.89
CA GLY A 241 4.83 16.34 -23.05
C GLY A 241 3.76 16.42 -24.14
N ASP A 242 2.49 16.42 -23.74
CA ASP A 242 1.35 16.55 -24.65
C ASP A 242 1.35 17.88 -25.40
N ALA A 243 1.63 18.99 -24.68
CA ALA A 243 1.75 20.30 -25.29
C ALA A 243 2.81 20.34 -26.41
N ILE A 244 3.91 19.58 -26.28
CA ILE A 244 4.96 19.47 -27.31
C ILE A 244 4.43 18.75 -28.56
N VAL A 245 3.66 17.67 -28.38
CA VAL A 245 3.22 16.82 -29.50
C VAL A 245 1.89 17.26 -30.13
N SER A 246 1.09 18.05 -29.41
CA SER A 246 -0.24 18.50 -29.86
C SER A 246 -0.25 19.32 -31.16
N GLY A 247 0.90 19.88 -31.54
CA GLY A 247 1.06 20.62 -32.80
C GLY A 247 1.58 19.78 -33.97
N LEU A 248 1.89 18.49 -33.76
CA LEU A 248 2.39 17.59 -34.80
C LEU A 248 1.23 16.97 -35.58
N ASP A 249 1.42 16.78 -36.89
CA ASP A 249 0.49 15.96 -37.67
C ASP A 249 0.56 14.50 -37.15
N PRO A 250 -0.57 13.83 -36.88
CA PRO A 250 -0.57 12.45 -36.38
C PRO A 250 0.15 11.42 -37.26
N SER A 251 0.42 11.77 -38.53
CA SER A 251 1.17 10.95 -39.48
C SER A 251 2.69 11.19 -39.45
N ASP A 252 3.13 12.28 -38.84
CA ASP A 252 4.54 12.62 -38.69
C ASP A 252 5.10 12.08 -37.38
N GLY A 253 6.36 11.62 -37.44
CA GLY A 253 7.12 11.22 -36.25
C GLY A 253 7.57 12.42 -35.41
N MET A 254 8.22 12.12 -34.28
CA MET A 254 8.84 13.14 -33.43
C MET A 254 9.90 13.94 -34.21
N THR A 255 9.83 15.27 -34.16
CA THR A 255 10.90 16.13 -34.69
C THR A 255 12.10 16.15 -33.74
N VAL A 256 13.29 16.45 -34.26
CA VAL A 256 14.52 16.52 -33.43
C VAL A 256 14.37 17.53 -32.29
N ASP A 257 13.86 18.74 -32.59
CA ASP A 257 13.59 19.77 -31.58
C ASP A 257 12.52 19.33 -30.56
N GLY A 258 11.47 18.63 -31.02
CA GLY A 258 10.45 18.02 -30.16
C GLY A 258 11.04 16.97 -29.23
N GLY A 259 11.98 16.17 -29.73
CA GLY A 259 12.76 15.21 -28.95
C GLY A 259 13.59 15.87 -27.85
N VAL A 260 14.28 16.98 -28.16
CA VAL A 260 15.02 17.78 -27.16
C VAL A 260 14.07 18.34 -26.10
N ALA A 261 12.93 18.91 -26.50
CA ALA A 261 11.95 19.44 -25.57
C ALA A 261 11.36 18.36 -24.66
N LEU A 262 11.05 17.18 -25.21
CA LEU A 262 10.51 16.06 -24.43
C LEU A 262 11.57 15.48 -23.49
N ALA A 263 12.82 15.37 -23.93
CA ALA A 263 13.94 14.99 -23.08
C ALA A 263 14.09 15.96 -21.90
N ALA A 264 13.96 17.28 -22.14
CA ALA A 264 13.99 18.30 -21.09
C ALA A 264 12.87 18.08 -20.06
N VAL A 265 11.65 17.76 -20.49
CA VAL A 265 10.51 17.45 -19.59
C VAL A 265 10.86 16.28 -18.67
N VAL A 266 11.37 15.17 -19.20
CA VAL A 266 11.73 13.99 -18.39
C VAL A 266 12.92 14.28 -17.47
N LEU A 267 13.92 15.02 -17.95
CA LEU A 267 15.08 15.45 -17.15
C LEU A 267 14.69 16.35 -15.99
N VAL A 268 13.66 17.19 -16.12
CA VAL A 268 13.13 18.01 -15.02
C VAL A 268 12.23 17.16 -14.11
N TRP A 269 11.40 16.30 -14.68
CA TRP A 269 10.48 15.44 -13.92
C TRP A 269 11.22 14.53 -12.94
N ALA A 270 12.31 13.89 -13.35
CA ALA A 270 13.01 12.91 -12.53
C ALA A 270 13.49 13.46 -11.17
N PRO A 271 14.25 14.57 -11.06
CA PRO A 271 14.60 15.13 -9.77
C PRO A 271 13.36 15.60 -9.00
N VAL A 272 12.35 16.18 -9.66
CA VAL A 272 11.13 16.64 -8.99
C VAL A 272 10.35 15.47 -8.37
N VAL A 273 10.22 14.33 -9.04
CA VAL A 273 9.53 13.16 -8.47
C VAL A 273 10.34 12.56 -7.31
N VAL A 274 11.68 12.61 -7.36
CA VAL A 274 12.54 12.25 -6.23
C VAL A 274 12.26 13.16 -5.03
N LEU A 275 12.13 14.46 -5.23
CA LEU A 275 11.73 15.39 -4.17
C LEU A 275 10.34 15.03 -3.64
N ALA A 276 9.38 14.82 -4.52
CA ALA A 276 7.99 14.54 -4.19
C ALA A 276 7.83 13.29 -3.31
N VAL A 277 8.46 12.16 -3.71
CA VAL A 277 8.31 10.88 -3.00
C VAL A 277 9.12 10.82 -1.69
N THR A 278 10.23 11.56 -1.59
CA THR A 278 11.06 11.61 -0.36
C THR A 278 10.63 12.67 0.65
N SER A 279 9.85 13.67 0.24
CA SER A 279 9.44 14.78 1.12
C SER A 279 8.60 14.34 2.33
N PRO A 280 7.63 13.42 2.22
CA PRO A 280 6.81 13.04 3.37
C PRO A 280 7.60 12.48 4.55
N VAL A 281 8.64 11.67 4.31
CA VAL A 281 9.52 11.18 5.40
C VAL A 281 10.29 12.33 6.04
N ARG A 282 10.78 13.27 5.23
CA ARG A 282 11.52 14.44 5.72
C ARG A 282 10.65 15.40 6.53
N TRP A 283 9.39 15.56 6.17
CA TRP A 283 8.44 16.36 6.95
C TRP A 283 8.25 15.76 8.34
N ILE A 284 8.16 14.43 8.44
CA ILE A 284 8.08 13.73 9.73
C ILE A 284 9.39 13.89 10.52
N GLU A 285 10.54 13.70 9.89
CA GLU A 285 11.82 13.91 10.57
C GLU A 285 11.98 15.34 11.09
N LYS A 286 11.59 16.32 10.27
CA LYS A 286 11.62 17.73 10.67
C LYS A 286 10.71 17.96 11.87
N LEU A 287 9.47 17.48 11.82
CA LEU A 287 8.54 17.57 12.94
C LEU A 287 9.14 16.97 14.22
N MET A 288 9.75 15.78 14.14
CA MET A 288 10.38 15.15 15.30
C MET A 288 11.56 15.95 15.85
N ARG A 289 12.38 16.55 14.99
CA ARG A 289 13.49 17.43 15.43
C ARG A 289 12.97 18.71 16.06
N ASP A 290 11.92 19.29 15.48
CA ASP A 290 11.26 20.49 16.01
C ASP A 290 10.65 20.20 17.41
N ASP A 291 10.18 18.96 17.64
CA ASP A 291 9.71 18.45 18.95
C ASP A 291 10.86 18.07 19.92
N GLY A 292 12.12 18.31 19.54
CA GLY A 292 13.30 18.11 20.39
C GLY A 292 13.93 16.71 20.32
N ALA A 293 13.58 15.88 19.35
CA ALA A 293 14.22 14.57 19.19
C ALA A 293 15.72 14.73 18.81
N PRO A 294 16.66 14.18 19.62
CA PRO A 294 18.11 14.33 19.35
C PRO A 294 18.57 13.49 18.14
N SER A 295 17.83 12.44 17.80
CA SER A 295 18.04 11.64 16.59
C SER A 295 16.71 11.05 16.11
N THR A 296 16.62 10.75 14.81
CA THR A 296 15.42 10.20 14.17
C THR A 296 15.76 8.98 13.34
N ALA A 297 15.08 7.86 13.56
CA ALA A 297 15.25 6.62 12.78
C ALA A 297 14.18 6.44 11.68
N VAL A 298 13.40 7.49 11.36
CA VAL A 298 12.26 7.39 10.43
C VAL A 298 12.72 7.04 9.02
N ALA A 299 13.83 7.60 8.55
CA ALA A 299 14.42 7.23 7.26
C ALA A 299 15.09 5.84 7.25
N ASP A 300 15.30 5.22 8.41
CA ASP A 300 15.84 3.86 8.51
C ASP A 300 14.74 2.78 8.48
N ASP A 301 13.47 3.17 8.60
CA ASP A 301 12.34 2.26 8.56
C ASP A 301 12.08 1.77 7.11
N PRO A 302 12.24 0.46 6.82
CA PRO A 302 12.08 -0.07 5.48
C PRO A 302 10.64 0.00 4.97
N ASP A 303 9.65 -0.06 5.86
CA ASP A 303 8.22 -0.03 5.48
C ASP A 303 7.81 1.37 5.02
N LEU A 304 8.42 2.40 5.61
CA LEU A 304 8.20 3.80 5.25
C LEU A 304 8.96 4.19 3.99
N THR A 305 10.13 3.61 3.71
CA THR A 305 11.02 4.01 2.61
C THR A 305 10.95 3.10 1.37
N TYR A 306 10.22 1.98 1.41
CA TYR A 306 10.15 1.05 0.28
C TYR A 306 9.72 1.71 -1.04
N VAL A 307 8.67 2.55 -1.02
CA VAL A 307 8.20 3.25 -2.22
C VAL A 307 9.23 4.24 -2.76
N GLU A 308 10.00 4.90 -1.88
CA GLU A 308 11.08 5.78 -2.31
C GLU A 308 12.12 4.98 -3.08
N ARG A 309 12.60 3.86 -2.53
CA ARG A 309 13.63 3.04 -3.18
C ARG A 309 13.24 2.59 -4.58
N VAL A 310 12.01 2.10 -4.73
CA VAL A 310 11.52 1.64 -6.03
C VAL A 310 11.34 2.82 -6.99
N SER A 311 10.72 3.91 -6.55
CA SER A 311 10.48 5.10 -7.37
C SER A 311 11.79 5.76 -7.81
N LEU A 312 12.79 5.81 -6.93
CA LEU A 312 14.12 6.38 -7.21
C LEU A 312 14.85 5.59 -8.30
N ARG A 313 14.79 4.25 -8.26
CA ARG A 313 15.42 3.39 -9.29
C ARG A 313 14.76 3.61 -10.65
N ILE A 314 13.43 3.66 -10.69
CA ILE A 314 12.68 3.90 -11.92
C ILE A 314 12.97 5.32 -12.45
N ALA A 315 12.94 6.34 -11.59
CA ALA A 315 13.27 7.72 -11.96
C ALA A 315 14.71 7.86 -12.47
N ALA A 316 15.67 7.12 -11.90
CA ALA A 316 17.05 7.09 -12.38
C ALA A 316 17.16 6.50 -13.80
N VAL A 317 16.45 5.40 -14.08
CA VAL A 317 16.36 4.84 -15.45
C VAL A 317 15.79 5.87 -16.41
N GLY A 318 14.69 6.53 -16.03
CA GLY A 318 14.07 7.57 -16.87
C GLY A 318 14.98 8.76 -17.12
N TRP A 319 15.70 9.21 -16.09
CA TRP A 319 16.68 10.29 -16.20
C TRP A 319 17.85 9.94 -17.11
N ILE A 320 18.44 8.75 -16.96
CA ILE A 320 19.55 8.29 -17.81
C ILE A 320 19.09 8.20 -19.27
N ALA A 321 17.92 7.62 -19.52
CA ALA A 321 17.39 7.50 -20.88
C ALA A 321 17.12 8.88 -21.51
N ALA A 322 16.54 9.81 -20.77
CA ALA A 322 16.35 11.18 -21.22
C ALA A 322 17.66 11.95 -21.44
N ALA A 323 18.68 11.71 -20.62
CA ALA A 323 20.01 12.30 -20.82
C ALA A 323 20.68 11.79 -22.10
N VAL A 324 20.57 10.49 -22.39
CA VAL A 324 21.06 9.90 -23.64
C VAL A 324 20.33 10.51 -24.83
N ALA A 325 19.01 10.57 -24.78
CA ALA A 325 18.21 11.20 -25.84
C ALA A 325 18.62 12.66 -26.06
N MET A 326 18.73 13.43 -24.97
CA MET A 326 19.15 14.84 -25.01
C MET A 326 20.49 15.01 -25.73
N VAL A 327 21.50 14.20 -25.37
CA VAL A 327 22.84 14.28 -25.97
C VAL A 327 22.80 13.90 -27.45
N VAL A 328 22.14 12.79 -27.80
CA VAL A 328 22.06 12.31 -29.19
C VAL A 328 21.34 13.33 -30.07
N SER A 329 20.17 13.81 -29.64
CA SER A 329 19.41 14.82 -30.39
C SER A 329 20.17 16.14 -30.47
N SER A 330 20.83 16.59 -29.40
CA SER A 330 21.61 17.84 -29.43
C SER A 330 22.85 17.78 -30.31
N THR A 331 23.33 16.60 -30.72
CA THR A 331 24.45 16.45 -31.65
C THR A 331 24.03 16.32 -33.11
N ASP A 332 22.72 16.30 -33.38
CA ASP A 332 22.19 16.25 -34.73
C ASP A 332 22.30 17.64 -35.39
N ASP A 333 22.88 17.69 -36.59
CA ASP A 333 23.08 18.91 -37.37
C ASP A 333 21.75 19.62 -37.72
N ALA A 334 20.62 18.91 -37.65
CA ALA A 334 19.29 19.46 -37.89
C ALA A 334 18.73 20.26 -36.69
N THR A 335 19.37 20.21 -35.53
CA THR A 335 18.88 20.88 -34.30
C THR A 335 19.14 22.37 -34.34
N ASP A 336 18.14 23.18 -33.98
CA ASP A 336 18.36 24.62 -33.81
C ASP A 336 19.36 24.90 -32.68
N SER A 337 20.37 25.72 -32.95
CA SER A 337 21.39 26.16 -32.00
C SER A 337 20.83 26.72 -30.69
N GLN A 338 19.67 27.39 -30.74
CA GLN A 338 19.01 27.90 -29.54
C GLN A 338 18.41 26.74 -28.72
N VAL A 339 17.75 25.79 -29.37
CA VAL A 339 17.18 24.58 -28.76
C VAL A 339 18.27 23.70 -28.16
N GLN A 340 19.39 23.52 -28.88
CA GLN A 340 20.57 22.81 -28.41
C GLN A 340 21.15 23.43 -27.12
N THR A 341 21.34 24.75 -27.11
CA THR A 341 21.87 25.47 -25.94
C THR A 341 20.95 25.33 -24.72
N MET A 342 19.64 25.45 -24.94
CA MET A 342 18.64 25.25 -23.89
C MET A 342 18.62 23.81 -23.37
N GLY A 343 18.66 22.82 -24.25
CA GLY A 343 18.68 21.40 -23.90
C GLY A 343 19.88 21.03 -23.03
N LEU A 344 21.08 21.48 -23.43
CA LEU A 344 22.31 21.26 -22.65
C LEU A 344 22.28 21.99 -21.30
N ALA A 345 21.71 23.20 -21.23
CA ALA A 345 21.53 23.90 -19.98
C ALA A 345 20.58 23.15 -19.03
N VAL A 346 19.47 22.61 -19.53
CA VAL A 346 18.53 21.78 -18.75
C VAL A 346 19.22 20.52 -18.24
N LEU A 347 20.00 19.84 -19.08
CA LEU A 347 20.76 18.65 -18.68
C LEU A 347 21.76 18.98 -17.55
N ALA A 348 22.49 20.10 -17.66
CA ALA A 348 23.43 20.54 -16.64
C ALA A 348 22.73 20.83 -15.30
N VAL A 349 21.64 21.62 -15.33
CA VAL A 349 20.86 21.95 -14.14
C VAL A 349 20.24 20.70 -13.50
N SER A 350 19.68 19.80 -14.31
CA SER A 350 19.10 18.55 -13.84
C SER A 350 20.17 17.64 -13.20
N SER A 351 21.36 17.54 -13.81
CA SER A 351 22.49 16.80 -13.25
C SER A 351 22.89 17.35 -11.88
N ILE A 352 22.99 18.68 -11.74
CA ILE A 352 23.27 19.33 -10.45
C ILE A 352 22.17 18.99 -9.43
N ALA A 353 20.90 19.04 -9.82
CA ALA A 353 19.79 18.72 -8.94
C ALA A 353 19.84 17.26 -8.43
N VAL A 354 20.19 16.30 -9.30
CA VAL A 354 20.41 14.90 -8.93
C VAL A 354 21.60 14.77 -7.98
N VAL A 355 22.72 15.44 -8.25
CA VAL A 355 23.91 15.43 -7.38
C VAL A 355 23.60 16.00 -5.99
N VAL A 356 22.87 17.14 -5.93
CA VAL A 356 22.44 17.75 -4.65
C VAL A 356 21.46 16.84 -3.90
N ALA A 357 20.54 16.17 -4.61
CA ALA A 357 19.70 15.14 -4.00
C ALA A 357 20.56 13.98 -3.45
N GLY A 358 21.66 13.62 -4.13
CA GLY A 358 22.77 12.76 -3.69
C GLY A 358 23.25 13.11 -2.29
N PHE A 359 23.87 14.28 -2.20
CA PHE A 359 24.55 14.74 -0.98
C PHE A 359 23.60 15.08 0.17
N SER A 360 22.39 15.54 -0.13
CA SER A 360 21.36 15.79 0.91
C SER A 360 20.80 14.49 1.51
N GLY A 361 21.31 13.33 1.12
CA GLY A 361 20.91 12.03 1.64
C GLY A 361 19.57 11.53 1.11
N ARG A 362 18.99 12.13 0.05
CA ARG A 362 17.75 11.63 -0.57
C ARG A 362 17.94 10.25 -1.19
N PHE A 363 19.16 9.92 -1.57
CA PHE A 363 19.52 8.62 -2.13
C PHE A 363 20.18 7.67 -1.12
N ARG A 364 20.18 7.98 0.19
CA ARG A 364 20.63 7.00 1.22
C ARG A 364 19.88 5.66 1.11
N SER A 365 18.64 5.71 0.64
CA SER A 365 17.81 4.54 0.42
C SER A 365 18.24 3.70 -0.80
N LEU A 366 18.96 4.26 -1.78
CA LEU A 366 19.50 3.53 -2.93
C LEU A 366 20.78 2.76 -2.59
N THR A 367 21.65 3.31 -1.74
CA THR A 367 22.97 2.73 -1.44
C THR A 367 22.93 1.60 -0.41
N ARG A 368 21.84 1.49 0.37
CA ARG A 368 21.59 0.31 1.21
C ARG A 368 20.98 -0.82 0.38
N ILE A 369 21.86 -1.49 -0.37
CA ILE A 369 21.59 -2.84 -0.86
C ILE A 369 21.65 -3.74 0.39
N VAL A 370 20.52 -4.38 0.69
CA VAL A 370 20.40 -5.38 1.77
C VAL A 370 21.34 -6.54 1.50
#